data_AF-A0AAD2GDL6-F1
#
_entry.id   AF-A0AAD2GDL6-F1
#
_cell.length_a   1.000
_cell.length_b   1.000
_cell.length_c   1.000
_cell.angle_alpha   90.00
_cell.angle_beta   90.00
_cell.angle_gamma   90.00
#
_symmetry.space_group_name_H-M   'P 1'
#
loop_
_entity.id
_entity.type
_entity.pdbx_description
1 polymer ?
#
loop_
_entity_poly.entity_id
_entity_poly.type
_entity_poly.pdbx_seq_one_letter_code
_entity_poly.pdbx_strand_id
1 'polypeptide(L)'
;MNSKATLFLAASLVAGTASAALDFGDVEEVVPKYDYSTAPTGNARCALVSIAMDESGSMQTEQQFMQEYAIPRMTNLLYSQEYQYDHVFFCSFGFGYLNAPAGNFGFRELGCTVGVKGFSGGYANALHDSSVADWQNAKSGDGEDSYNAIIAGVDALPESIVGTSGVININQDCGVFNKNFILVTDEDRDNLNPAATIQTVRAAMANNGYILNEVVNVDMAIPDTEETIIGLRVNYPESNLNNPTTAEGDCVDDPFFGRVCKEVEVYDISNEWFSTNVHRESGHSGAWTTQLTDIPPDGFYADGYNGNSPQHYVPLIQETRGAIWSIRPVRQALRDLDQVAIEAFAEAFIDIKVNEIDCVGTCVCLNPPCRTTEVNGDPHITTWRNEHYEYHGQCDLVMLKNPSFADGMGIDVQIRTKIVRFWSYIKNVAIRIGNDIIEIEGNGDMEDPEAKYWVNYEYQGDLDRIAEFPVTHEASTNYKRIFKIDLGSKYPGEFIKIQVYKEFVAVKFSGGSTAFGTSVGLLGDYYSGKTLARDGETVLNDFAELGHEWQVLPSEPKLFHAMEHPQFPEKCLEPEDPRGERRRRLAESGITIEQAEEACKTLNDPLSRKDCVYDVLATQDLDMIGAF
;
A
#
# COMPACT_ATOMS: atom_id res chain seq x y z
N MET A 1 -39.64 -67.19 27.24
CA MET A 1 -39.60 -65.89 27.91
C MET A 1 -38.90 -64.91 26.98
N ASN A 2 -39.62 -63.85 26.58
CA ASN A 2 -39.22 -62.63 25.85
C ASN A 2 -38.52 -62.79 24.46
N SER A 3 -39.18 -62.54 23.31
CA SER A 3 -39.53 -61.22 22.67
C SER A 3 -38.27 -60.48 22.16
N LYS A 4 -38.06 -60.10 20.89
CA LYS A 4 -38.86 -59.84 19.65
C LYS A 4 -37.89 -60.00 18.45
N ALA A 5 -38.18 -60.65 17.32
CA ALA A 5 -39.27 -60.57 16.34
C ALA A 5 -39.18 -59.35 15.39
N THR A 6 -38.37 -59.53 14.34
CA THR A 6 -38.32 -58.77 13.09
C THR A 6 -39.52 -59.12 12.23
N LEU A 7 -40.29 -58.14 11.74
CA LEU A 7 -41.29 -58.38 10.70
C LEU A 7 -41.29 -57.24 9.68
N PHE A 8 -40.89 -57.60 8.46
CA PHE A 8 -41.22 -56.90 7.22
C PHE A 8 -42.73 -56.87 7.05
N LEU A 9 -43.31 -55.76 6.60
CA LEU A 9 -44.48 -55.84 5.71
C LEU A 9 -44.57 -54.64 4.77
N ALA A 10 -44.94 -54.98 3.54
CA ALA A 10 -44.98 -54.19 2.35
C ALA A 10 -46.01 -53.06 2.39
N ALA A 11 -45.65 -51.97 1.73
CA ALA A 11 -46.51 -50.84 1.39
C ALA A 11 -47.50 -51.23 0.28
N SER A 12 -48.75 -50.79 0.42
CA SER A 12 -49.59 -50.35 -0.70
C SER A 12 -50.81 -49.57 -0.20
N LEU A 13 -50.84 -48.30 -0.59
CA LEU A 13 -51.96 -47.50 -1.10
C LEU A 13 -53.30 -47.51 -0.34
N VAL A 14 -53.76 -46.32 0.10
CA VAL A 14 -54.87 -45.54 -0.50
C VAL A 14 -55.18 -44.29 0.35
N ALA A 15 -55.10 -43.14 -0.35
CA ALA A 15 -55.88 -41.89 -0.25
C ALA A 15 -56.22 -41.25 1.11
N GLY A 16 -55.82 -39.98 1.20
CA GLY A 16 -56.76 -38.91 1.56
C GLY A 16 -56.50 -38.22 2.89
N THR A 17 -55.53 -37.30 2.94
CA THR A 17 -55.53 -36.21 3.93
C THR A 17 -55.13 -34.92 3.24
N ALA A 18 -56.05 -33.95 3.28
CA ALA A 18 -55.83 -32.58 2.87
C ALA A 18 -54.60 -32.00 3.59
N SER A 19 -53.57 -31.64 2.83
CA SER A 19 -52.52 -30.77 3.32
C SER A 19 -53.10 -29.36 3.36
N ALA A 20 -53.47 -28.91 4.56
CA ALA A 20 -53.57 -27.48 4.80
C ALA A 20 -52.14 -26.95 4.68
N ALA A 21 -51.80 -26.36 3.54
CA ALA A 21 -50.65 -25.50 3.43
C ALA A 21 -50.91 -24.37 4.42
N LEU A 22 -50.23 -24.44 5.57
CA LEU A 22 -50.06 -23.29 6.44
C LEU A 22 -49.24 -22.31 5.62
N ASP A 23 -49.95 -21.37 5.01
CA ASP A 23 -49.43 -20.11 4.50
C ASP A 23 -48.85 -19.37 5.72
N PHE A 24 -47.63 -19.72 6.08
CA PHE A 24 -46.80 -18.88 6.93
C PHE A 24 -46.48 -17.67 6.06
N GLY A 25 -47.40 -16.71 6.03
CA GLY A 25 -47.19 -15.47 5.31
C GLY A 25 -45.80 -14.97 5.70
N ASP A 26 -44.94 -14.79 4.69
CA ASP A 26 -43.55 -14.43 4.83
C ASP A 26 -43.46 -13.20 5.74
N VAL A 27 -43.20 -13.42 7.02
CA VAL A 27 -42.86 -12.35 7.93
C VAL A 27 -41.43 -12.02 7.55
N GLU A 28 -41.28 -11.03 6.67
CA GLU A 28 -39.99 -10.43 6.34
C GLU A 28 -39.30 -10.10 7.67
N GLU A 29 -38.32 -10.92 8.04
CA GLU A 29 -37.56 -10.71 9.26
C GLU A 29 -36.75 -9.45 9.02
N VAL A 30 -37.13 -8.38 9.71
CA VAL A 30 -36.43 -7.09 9.60
C VAL A 30 -35.05 -7.27 10.20
N VAL A 31 -34.06 -7.48 9.33
CA VAL A 31 -32.66 -7.59 9.74
C VAL A 31 -32.21 -6.22 10.25
N PRO A 32 -31.70 -6.11 11.49
CA PRO A 32 -31.16 -4.85 12.00
C PRO A 32 -30.03 -4.34 11.11
N LYS A 33 -29.99 -3.02 10.90
CA LYS A 33 -28.91 -2.35 10.17
C LYS A 33 -27.68 -2.16 11.05
N TYR A 34 -26.52 -2.14 10.44
CA TYR A 34 -25.25 -1.88 11.11
C TYR A 34 -25.23 -0.44 11.67
N ASP A 35 -24.93 -0.32 12.96
CA ASP A 35 -24.80 0.97 13.63
C ASP A 35 -23.36 1.47 13.57
N TYR A 36 -23.08 2.38 12.63
CA TYR A 36 -21.77 3.00 12.46
C TYR A 36 -21.32 3.86 13.66
N SER A 37 -22.22 4.23 14.57
CA SER A 37 -21.87 5.00 15.77
C SER A 37 -21.25 4.14 16.87
N THR A 38 -21.35 2.81 16.75
CA THR A 38 -20.80 1.86 17.70
C THR A 38 -19.55 1.21 17.11
N ALA A 39 -18.42 1.32 17.81
CA ALA A 39 -17.19 0.64 17.41
C ALA A 39 -17.35 -0.88 17.61
N PRO A 40 -16.89 -1.72 16.65
CA PRO A 40 -16.85 -3.17 16.83
C PRO A 40 -16.05 -3.58 18.08
N THR A 41 -16.53 -4.61 18.79
CA THR A 41 -16.01 -5.04 20.11
C THR A 41 -15.43 -6.45 20.12
N GLY A 42 -15.48 -7.14 18.97
CA GLY A 42 -14.97 -8.49 18.83
C GLY A 42 -13.45 -8.54 18.73
N ASN A 43 -12.95 -9.69 18.28
CA ASN A 43 -11.51 -9.91 18.12
C ASN A 43 -11.11 -10.26 16.69
N ALA A 44 -12.08 -10.55 15.81
CA ALA A 44 -11.79 -10.93 14.44
C ALA A 44 -11.32 -9.73 13.60
N ARG A 45 -10.39 -9.97 12.68
CA ARG A 45 -10.04 -9.01 11.64
C ARG A 45 -11.01 -9.18 10.48
N CYS A 46 -11.81 -8.16 10.21
CA CYS A 46 -12.88 -8.19 9.23
C CYS A 46 -12.65 -7.18 8.10
N ALA A 47 -12.90 -7.61 6.87
CA ALA A 47 -12.95 -6.75 5.70
C ALA A 47 -14.37 -6.73 5.14
N LEU A 48 -14.86 -5.56 4.76
CA LEU A 48 -16.08 -5.37 4.00
C LEU A 48 -15.76 -4.76 2.64
N VAL A 49 -16.24 -5.42 1.59
CA VAL A 49 -16.24 -4.90 0.22
C VAL A 49 -17.69 -4.69 -0.21
N SER A 50 -18.12 -3.44 -0.23
CA SER A 50 -19.41 -3.03 -0.78
C SER A 50 -19.25 -2.74 -2.28
N ILE A 51 -20.14 -3.26 -3.12
CA ILE A 51 -20.07 -3.08 -4.58
C ILE A 51 -21.40 -2.50 -5.08
N ALA A 52 -21.39 -1.27 -5.54
CA ALA A 52 -22.49 -0.70 -6.32
C ALA A 52 -22.19 -0.91 -7.80
N MET A 53 -23.00 -1.73 -8.46
CA MET A 53 -22.82 -2.12 -9.84
C MET A 53 -23.94 -1.59 -10.72
N ASP A 54 -23.56 -0.96 -11.82
CA ASP A 54 -24.49 -0.64 -12.89
C ASP A 54 -24.97 -1.92 -13.60
N GLU A 55 -26.29 -2.11 -13.60
CA GLU A 55 -26.99 -3.25 -14.15
C GLU A 55 -27.42 -3.03 -15.61
N SER A 56 -27.00 -1.92 -16.21
CA SER A 56 -27.23 -1.63 -17.61
C SER A 56 -26.67 -2.73 -18.52
N GLY A 57 -27.35 -2.96 -19.64
CA GLY A 57 -26.94 -3.96 -20.61
C GLY A 57 -25.59 -3.67 -21.27
N SER A 58 -25.07 -2.44 -21.19
CA SER A 58 -23.72 -2.07 -21.64
C SER A 58 -22.62 -2.53 -20.68
N MET A 59 -22.96 -2.80 -19.41
CA MET A 59 -22.03 -3.21 -18.35
C MET A 59 -21.87 -4.72 -18.17
N GLN A 60 -22.47 -5.53 -19.06
CA GLN A 60 -22.38 -7.00 -18.99
C GLN A 60 -20.96 -7.54 -18.88
N THR A 61 -20.03 -6.91 -19.61
CA THR A 61 -18.62 -7.35 -19.64
C THR A 61 -17.98 -7.18 -18.28
N GLU A 62 -18.38 -6.15 -17.53
CA GLU A 62 -17.79 -5.82 -16.24
C GLU A 62 -18.49 -6.45 -15.07
N GLN A 63 -19.79 -6.71 -15.20
CA GLN A 63 -20.51 -7.68 -14.38
C GLN A 63 -19.80 -9.03 -14.41
N GLN A 64 -19.44 -9.51 -15.60
CA GLN A 64 -18.67 -10.74 -15.73
C GLN A 64 -17.26 -10.62 -15.13
N PHE A 65 -16.54 -9.52 -15.38
CA PHE A 65 -15.21 -9.30 -14.79
C PHE A 65 -15.25 -9.33 -13.25
N MET A 66 -16.19 -8.62 -12.65
CA MET A 66 -16.33 -8.54 -11.20
C MET A 66 -16.70 -9.89 -10.59
N GLN A 67 -17.62 -10.63 -11.24
CA GLN A 67 -17.99 -12.00 -10.84
C GLN A 67 -16.82 -12.95 -10.95
N GLU A 68 -16.23 -13.08 -12.15
CA GLU A 68 -15.33 -14.19 -12.48
C GLU A 68 -13.88 -13.96 -12.01
N TYR A 69 -13.45 -12.70 -11.90
CA TYR A 69 -12.06 -12.34 -11.61
C TYR A 69 -11.92 -11.57 -10.31
N ALA A 70 -12.58 -10.41 -10.18
CA ALA A 70 -12.29 -9.48 -9.09
C ALA A 70 -12.68 -10.04 -7.71
N ILE A 71 -13.93 -10.47 -7.53
CA ILE A 71 -14.41 -10.99 -6.23
C ILE A 71 -13.64 -12.24 -5.79
N PRO A 72 -13.46 -13.27 -6.64
CA PRO A 72 -12.73 -14.48 -6.26
C PRO A 72 -11.29 -14.17 -5.82
N ARG A 73 -10.61 -13.28 -6.55
CA ARG A 73 -9.22 -12.96 -6.26
C ARG A 73 -9.07 -12.06 -5.03
N MET A 74 -9.94 -11.06 -4.84
CA MET A 74 -10.03 -10.29 -3.58
C MET A 74 -10.26 -11.22 -2.39
N THR A 75 -11.18 -12.17 -2.50
CA THR A 75 -11.47 -13.16 -1.44
C THR A 75 -10.21 -13.94 -1.06
N ASN A 76 -9.50 -14.48 -2.05
CA ASN A 76 -8.28 -15.25 -1.81
C ASN A 76 -7.16 -14.42 -1.19
N LEU A 77 -6.94 -13.19 -1.67
CA LEU A 77 -5.89 -12.32 -1.15
C LEU A 77 -6.20 -11.87 0.27
N LEU A 78 -7.41 -11.42 0.57
CA LEU A 78 -7.79 -10.99 1.93
C LEU A 78 -7.68 -12.15 2.94
N TYR A 79 -8.01 -13.38 2.55
CA TYR A 79 -7.82 -14.57 3.41
C TYR A 79 -6.39 -15.14 3.42
N SER A 80 -5.50 -14.64 2.58
CA SER A 80 -4.14 -15.17 2.44
C SER A 80 -3.32 -14.98 3.72
N GLN A 81 -2.13 -15.60 3.74
CA GLN A 81 -1.19 -15.42 4.84
C GLN A 81 -0.65 -13.99 4.95
N GLU A 82 -0.74 -13.21 3.87
CA GLU A 82 -0.29 -11.82 3.83
C GLU A 82 -1.24 -10.90 4.61
N TYR A 83 -2.55 -11.01 4.36
CA TYR A 83 -3.54 -10.09 4.93
C TYR A 83 -4.30 -10.64 6.14
N GLN A 84 -4.42 -11.97 6.25
CA GLN A 84 -4.91 -12.67 7.44
C GLN A 84 -6.28 -12.20 7.97
N TYR A 85 -7.22 -11.81 7.09
CA TYR A 85 -8.58 -11.54 7.53
C TYR A 85 -9.26 -12.83 8.02
N ASP A 86 -10.01 -12.72 9.10
CA ASP A 86 -10.83 -13.81 9.66
C ASP A 86 -12.17 -13.91 8.93
N HIS A 87 -12.73 -12.76 8.56
CA HIS A 87 -13.99 -12.64 7.83
C HIS A 87 -13.85 -11.62 6.70
N VAL A 88 -14.26 -12.02 5.50
CA VAL A 88 -14.34 -11.15 4.33
C VAL A 88 -15.79 -11.11 3.88
N PHE A 89 -16.41 -9.93 3.95
CA PHE A 89 -17.79 -9.70 3.59
C PHE A 89 -17.87 -9.03 2.22
N PHE A 90 -18.82 -9.49 1.40
CA PHE A 90 -19.20 -8.85 0.17
C PHE A 90 -20.66 -8.45 0.26
N CYS A 91 -20.94 -7.16 0.12
CA CYS A 91 -22.30 -6.62 0.01
C CYS A 91 -22.45 -6.03 -1.38
N SER A 92 -23.54 -6.32 -2.07
CA SER A 92 -23.73 -5.76 -3.39
C SER A 92 -25.09 -5.12 -3.60
N PHE A 93 -25.06 -4.14 -4.49
CA PHE A 93 -26.16 -3.28 -4.81
C PHE A 93 -26.18 -3.10 -6.33
N GLY A 94 -27.33 -3.32 -6.94
CA GLY A 94 -27.56 -3.02 -8.35
C GLY A 94 -28.23 -1.66 -8.52
N PHE A 95 -27.89 -0.93 -9.57
CA PHE A 95 -28.65 0.26 -10.00
C PHE A 95 -28.84 0.26 -11.52
N GLY A 96 -29.73 1.11 -12.06
CA GLY A 96 -30.14 1.05 -13.47
C GLY A 96 -31.22 -0.01 -13.77
N TYR A 97 -31.81 -0.61 -12.73
CA TYR A 97 -32.77 -1.70 -12.88
C TYR A 97 -34.21 -1.22 -13.18
N LEU A 98 -34.75 -1.57 -14.35
CA LEU A 98 -36.09 -1.16 -14.81
C LEU A 98 -37.25 -1.54 -13.89
N ASN A 99 -37.15 -2.65 -13.15
CA ASN A 99 -38.23 -3.10 -12.27
C ASN A 99 -37.97 -2.73 -10.81
N ALA A 100 -37.08 -1.77 -10.55
CA ALA A 100 -36.92 -1.24 -9.21
C ALA A 100 -38.26 -0.68 -8.72
N PRO A 101 -38.66 -0.95 -7.46
CA PRO A 101 -39.85 -0.36 -6.88
C PRO A 101 -39.87 1.16 -7.07
N ALA A 102 -41.03 1.72 -7.43
CA ALA A 102 -41.17 3.16 -7.63
C ALA A 102 -40.67 3.92 -6.39
N GLY A 103 -39.71 4.82 -6.59
CA GLY A 103 -39.07 5.60 -5.52
C GLY A 103 -37.68 5.13 -5.09
N ASN A 104 -37.20 3.98 -5.60
CA ASN A 104 -35.85 3.50 -5.30
C ASN A 104 -34.81 3.93 -6.36
N PHE A 105 -35.17 4.77 -7.33
CA PHE A 105 -34.25 5.31 -8.35
C PHE A 105 -33.39 4.24 -9.05
N GLY A 106 -34.00 3.11 -9.43
CA GLY A 106 -33.27 2.01 -10.09
C GLY A 106 -32.43 1.15 -9.15
N PHE A 107 -32.32 1.50 -7.86
CA PHE A 107 -31.54 0.77 -6.85
C PHE A 107 -32.23 -0.53 -6.40
N ARG A 108 -31.45 -1.59 -6.24
CA ARG A 108 -31.85 -2.82 -5.53
C ARG A 108 -30.71 -3.35 -4.69
N GLU A 109 -31.05 -3.83 -3.49
CA GLU A 109 -30.13 -4.55 -2.63
C GLU A 109 -30.09 -6.04 -3.07
N LEU A 110 -28.90 -6.56 -3.35
CA LEU A 110 -28.68 -7.98 -3.64
C LEU A 110 -28.32 -8.78 -2.39
N GLY A 111 -28.01 -8.07 -1.30
CA GLY A 111 -27.68 -8.63 0.00
C GLY A 111 -26.18 -8.68 0.27
N CYS A 112 -25.84 -9.35 1.36
CA CYS A 112 -24.47 -9.51 1.83
C CYS A 112 -24.15 -10.98 2.10
N THR A 113 -22.92 -11.39 1.81
CA THR A 113 -22.42 -12.74 2.05
C THR A 113 -21.00 -12.71 2.58
N VAL A 114 -20.57 -13.83 3.15
CA VAL A 114 -19.17 -14.08 3.49
C VAL A 114 -18.46 -14.76 2.31
N GLY A 115 -17.22 -14.34 2.04
CA GLY A 115 -16.32 -15.03 1.13
C GLY A 115 -15.85 -16.37 1.72
N VAL A 116 -15.63 -17.37 0.88
CA VAL A 116 -15.25 -18.73 1.29
C VAL A 116 -13.73 -18.84 1.37
N LYS A 117 -13.19 -19.05 2.58
CA LYS A 117 -11.75 -19.22 2.78
C LYS A 117 -11.21 -20.47 2.08
N GLY A 118 -10.15 -20.31 1.28
CA GLY A 118 -9.43 -21.41 0.64
C GLY A 118 -10.24 -22.13 -0.45
N PHE A 119 -11.19 -21.45 -1.09
CA PHE A 119 -11.94 -22.02 -2.20
C PHE A 119 -11.02 -22.31 -3.39
N SER A 120 -11.44 -23.28 -4.22
CA SER A 120 -10.81 -23.57 -5.51
C SER A 120 -11.88 -23.61 -6.60
N GLY A 121 -11.60 -23.02 -7.76
CA GLY A 121 -12.51 -22.97 -8.90
C GLY A 121 -13.07 -21.57 -9.18
N GLY A 122 -14.17 -21.50 -9.94
CA GLY A 122 -14.79 -20.24 -10.35
C GLY A 122 -15.62 -19.56 -9.25
N TYR A 123 -16.19 -18.41 -9.59
CA TYR A 123 -16.81 -17.48 -8.64
C TYR A 123 -17.92 -18.06 -7.75
N ALA A 124 -18.69 -19.02 -8.26
CA ALA A 124 -19.78 -19.65 -7.51
C ALA A 124 -19.28 -20.36 -6.23
N ASN A 125 -17.98 -20.64 -6.14
CA ASN A 125 -17.35 -21.23 -4.95
C ASN A 125 -16.66 -20.18 -4.06
N ALA A 126 -16.48 -18.95 -4.54
CA ALA A 126 -15.80 -17.88 -3.81
C ALA A 126 -16.68 -17.22 -2.76
N LEU A 127 -18.00 -17.27 -2.95
CA LEU A 127 -19.00 -16.67 -2.06
C LEU A 127 -19.90 -17.75 -1.46
N HIS A 128 -20.31 -17.58 -0.20
CA HIS A 128 -21.27 -18.47 0.42
C HIS A 128 -22.65 -18.39 -0.24
N ASP A 129 -23.10 -17.18 -0.59
CA ASP A 129 -24.24 -16.93 -1.47
C ASP A 129 -23.76 -16.19 -2.71
N SER A 130 -23.81 -16.85 -3.87
CA SER A 130 -23.40 -16.24 -5.14
C SER A 130 -24.42 -15.27 -5.71
N SER A 131 -25.68 -15.28 -5.24
CA SER A 131 -26.71 -14.38 -5.75
C SER A 131 -26.46 -12.91 -5.40
N VAL A 132 -25.58 -12.65 -4.42
CA VAL A 132 -25.15 -11.27 -4.14
C VAL A 132 -24.39 -10.65 -5.31
N ALA A 133 -23.88 -11.45 -6.24
CA ALA A 133 -23.25 -10.97 -7.46
C ALA A 133 -24.13 -11.19 -8.70
N ASP A 134 -25.41 -11.56 -8.56
CA ASP A 134 -26.35 -11.77 -9.67
C ASP A 134 -26.91 -10.43 -10.17
N TRP A 135 -26.01 -9.60 -10.71
CA TRP A 135 -26.37 -8.35 -11.36
C TRP A 135 -27.17 -8.67 -12.63
N GLN A 136 -28.40 -8.14 -12.68
CA GLN A 136 -29.32 -8.46 -13.76
C GLN A 136 -28.91 -7.67 -14.99
N ASN A 137 -28.76 -8.36 -16.11
CA ASN A 137 -28.55 -7.73 -17.41
C ASN A 137 -29.85 -7.04 -17.89
N ALA A 138 -30.15 -5.87 -17.33
CA ALA A 138 -31.32 -5.08 -17.68
C ALA A 138 -31.09 -4.44 -19.05
N LYS A 139 -31.95 -4.77 -20.03
CA LYS A 139 -31.77 -4.37 -21.43
C LYS A 139 -31.94 -2.87 -21.72
N SER A 140 -32.36 -2.07 -20.74
CA SER A 140 -32.45 -0.61 -20.86
C SER A 140 -32.42 -0.02 -19.46
N GLY A 141 -31.46 0.83 -19.10
CA GLY A 141 -31.51 1.58 -17.86
C GLY A 141 -32.39 2.82 -18.05
N ASP A 142 -33.47 2.94 -17.28
CA ASP A 142 -34.09 4.25 -17.00
C ASP A 142 -33.65 4.59 -15.57
N GLY A 143 -32.75 5.57 -15.39
CA GLY A 143 -32.30 5.98 -14.07
C GLY A 143 -31.05 5.27 -13.54
N GLU A 144 -29.85 5.78 -13.80
CA GLU A 144 -28.55 5.25 -13.35
C GLU A 144 -27.92 6.16 -12.26
N ASP A 145 -28.64 6.33 -11.14
CA ASP A 145 -28.22 7.21 -10.04
C ASP A 145 -27.17 6.56 -9.12
N SER A 146 -25.91 6.62 -9.55
CA SER A 146 -24.75 6.09 -8.80
C SER A 146 -24.58 6.73 -7.42
N TYR A 147 -24.93 8.01 -7.24
CA TYR A 147 -24.77 8.70 -5.96
C TYR A 147 -25.77 8.15 -4.94
N ASN A 148 -27.01 7.97 -5.38
CA ASN A 148 -28.03 7.32 -4.56
C ASN A 148 -27.66 5.87 -4.26
N ALA A 149 -27.10 5.14 -5.24
CA ALA A 149 -26.66 3.76 -5.03
C ALA A 149 -25.55 3.65 -3.97
N ILE A 150 -24.60 4.59 -3.97
CA ILE A 150 -23.55 4.66 -2.97
C ILE A 150 -24.15 4.91 -1.56
N ILE A 151 -24.95 5.96 -1.42
CA ILE A 151 -25.54 6.33 -0.11
C ILE A 151 -26.44 5.21 0.41
N ALA A 152 -27.31 4.68 -0.44
CA ALA A 152 -28.20 3.58 -0.09
C ALA A 152 -27.42 2.30 0.26
N GLY A 153 -26.30 2.03 -0.43
CA GLY A 153 -25.45 0.88 -0.12
C GLY A 153 -24.76 0.99 1.24
N VAL A 154 -24.30 2.19 1.62
CA VAL A 154 -23.78 2.44 2.98
C VAL A 154 -24.87 2.25 4.02
N ASP A 155 -26.08 2.77 3.77
CA ASP A 155 -27.22 2.66 4.68
C ASP A 155 -27.84 1.25 4.75
N ALA A 156 -27.57 0.39 3.77
CA ALA A 156 -28.14 -0.95 3.67
C ALA A 156 -27.32 -2.03 4.37
N LEU A 157 -26.10 -1.74 4.85
CA LEU A 157 -25.26 -2.72 5.53
C LEU A 157 -25.99 -3.35 6.74
N PRO A 158 -26.26 -4.68 6.73
CA PRO A 158 -26.88 -5.34 7.87
C PRO A 158 -25.90 -5.48 9.04
N GLU A 159 -26.42 -5.50 10.26
CA GLU A 159 -25.62 -5.71 11.48
C GLU A 159 -25.03 -7.14 11.53
N SER A 160 -25.67 -8.10 10.86
CA SER A 160 -25.28 -9.50 10.88
C SER A 160 -25.36 -10.12 9.48
N ILE A 161 -24.34 -10.92 9.13
CA ILE A 161 -24.21 -11.57 7.82
C ILE A 161 -24.12 -13.08 8.02
N VAL A 162 -24.86 -13.84 7.23
CA VAL A 162 -24.83 -15.31 7.27
C VAL A 162 -23.56 -15.82 6.59
N GLY A 163 -22.72 -16.52 7.35
CA GLY A 163 -21.51 -17.18 6.88
C GLY A 163 -21.57 -18.70 6.98
N THR A 164 -20.50 -19.35 6.53
CA THR A 164 -20.35 -20.81 6.53
C THR A 164 -20.42 -21.45 7.92
N SER A 165 -20.03 -20.71 8.96
CA SER A 165 -19.97 -21.19 10.35
C SER A 165 -21.13 -20.68 11.22
N GLY A 166 -22.11 -19.98 10.62
CA GLY A 166 -23.23 -19.35 11.33
C GLY A 166 -23.37 -17.87 10.99
N VAL A 167 -24.22 -17.19 11.77
CA VAL A 167 -24.43 -15.74 11.66
C VAL A 167 -23.26 -15.02 12.33
N ILE A 168 -22.63 -14.09 11.61
CA ILE A 168 -21.56 -13.23 12.12
C ILE A 168 -22.15 -11.85 12.37
N ASN A 169 -22.15 -11.40 13.63
CA ASN A 169 -22.55 -10.04 14.00
C ASN A 169 -21.32 -9.12 13.92
N ILE A 170 -21.35 -8.13 13.04
CA ILE A 170 -20.18 -7.28 12.76
C ILE A 170 -19.73 -6.54 14.03
N ASN A 171 -20.65 -6.05 14.86
CA ASN A 171 -20.32 -5.31 16.08
C ASN A 171 -19.75 -6.19 17.20
N GLN A 172 -20.10 -7.48 17.23
CA GLN A 172 -19.71 -8.38 18.32
C GLN A 172 -18.53 -9.28 17.95
N ASP A 173 -18.39 -9.64 16.68
CA ASP A 173 -17.38 -10.60 16.24
C ASP A 173 -16.12 -9.90 15.69
N CYS A 174 -16.27 -8.76 15.02
CA CYS A 174 -15.14 -8.00 14.47
C CYS A 174 -14.51 -7.09 15.53
N GLY A 175 -13.19 -7.10 15.65
CA GLY A 175 -12.40 -6.16 16.45
C GLY A 175 -11.72 -5.09 15.59
N VAL A 176 -11.33 -5.48 14.36
CA VAL A 176 -10.87 -4.55 13.32
C VAL A 176 -11.83 -4.70 12.14
N PHE A 177 -12.35 -3.58 11.63
CA PHE A 177 -13.33 -3.61 10.55
C PHE A 177 -12.99 -2.61 9.45
N ASN A 178 -12.29 -3.12 8.43
CA ASN A 178 -11.86 -2.35 7.27
C ASN A 178 -12.96 -2.34 6.21
N LYS A 179 -13.27 -1.16 5.65
CA LYS A 179 -14.41 -0.96 4.75
C LYS A 179 -13.98 -0.33 3.44
N ASN A 180 -14.34 -0.98 2.33
CA ASN A 180 -14.12 -0.49 0.98
C ASN A 180 -15.44 -0.48 0.22
N PHE A 181 -15.63 0.53 -0.61
CA PHE A 181 -16.78 0.69 -1.47
C PHE A 181 -16.29 0.79 -2.90
N ILE A 182 -16.79 -0.05 -3.80
CA ILE A 182 -16.45 -0.07 -5.21
C ILE A 182 -17.71 0.33 -5.99
N LEU A 183 -17.68 1.50 -6.60
CA LEU A 183 -18.63 1.88 -7.64
C LEU A 183 -18.10 1.33 -8.98
N VAL A 184 -18.94 0.65 -9.74
CA VAL A 184 -18.63 0.18 -11.09
C VAL A 184 -19.73 0.67 -12.03
N THR A 185 -19.40 1.59 -12.94
CA THR A 185 -20.39 2.23 -13.83
C THR A 185 -19.80 2.65 -15.17
N ASP A 186 -20.56 2.64 -16.26
CA ASP A 186 -20.15 3.28 -17.51
C ASP A 186 -20.82 4.60 -17.82
N GLU A 187 -21.74 5.02 -16.96
CA GLU A 187 -22.44 6.30 -17.01
C GLU A 187 -22.65 6.83 -15.56
N ASP A 188 -22.31 8.09 -15.28
CA ASP A 188 -22.59 8.79 -14.00
C ASP A 188 -23.74 9.81 -14.15
N ARG A 189 -24.65 9.53 -15.09
CA ARG A 189 -25.36 10.59 -15.82
C ARG A 189 -26.54 11.23 -15.13
N ASP A 190 -27.11 10.64 -14.10
CA ASP A 190 -28.38 11.11 -13.56
C ASP A 190 -28.44 11.05 -12.05
N ASN A 191 -28.20 12.22 -11.47
CA ASN A 191 -28.65 12.53 -10.13
C ASN A 191 -30.18 12.74 -10.13
N LEU A 192 -30.93 11.64 -10.15
CA LEU A 192 -32.39 11.65 -10.08
C LEU A 192 -32.88 12.03 -8.68
N ASN A 193 -32.06 11.77 -7.65
CA ASN A 193 -32.32 12.18 -6.29
C ASN A 193 -31.57 13.48 -5.94
N PRO A 194 -32.18 14.68 -6.02
CA PRO A 194 -31.48 15.94 -5.77
C PRO A 194 -30.86 16.09 -4.36
N ALA A 195 -31.16 15.19 -3.42
CA ALA A 195 -30.50 15.12 -2.12
C ALA A 195 -29.17 14.34 -2.13
N ALA A 196 -28.95 13.47 -3.12
CA ALA A 196 -27.69 12.79 -3.36
C ALA A 196 -26.76 13.75 -4.14
N THR A 197 -25.79 14.35 -3.48
CA THR A 197 -24.79 15.24 -4.08
C THR A 197 -23.40 14.66 -3.84
N ILE A 198 -22.40 15.18 -4.54
CA ILE A 198 -20.98 14.83 -4.27
C ILE A 198 -20.66 15.00 -2.78
N GLN A 199 -21.15 16.06 -2.15
CA GLN A 199 -20.92 16.32 -0.72
C GLN A 199 -21.60 15.30 0.17
N THR A 200 -22.81 14.84 -0.17
CA THR A 200 -23.48 13.82 0.65
C THR A 200 -22.86 12.44 0.47
N VAL A 201 -22.37 12.10 -0.73
CA VAL A 201 -21.57 10.88 -0.96
C VAL A 201 -20.27 10.92 -0.15
N ARG A 202 -19.48 12.00 -0.24
CA ARG A 202 -18.25 12.16 0.55
C ARG A 202 -18.51 12.06 2.04
N ALA A 203 -19.54 12.76 2.52
CA ALA A 203 -19.92 12.71 3.93
C ALA A 203 -20.30 11.28 4.35
N ALA A 204 -21.07 10.56 3.54
CA ALA A 204 -21.40 9.17 3.80
C ALA A 204 -20.15 8.28 3.86
N MET A 205 -19.20 8.46 2.95
CA MET A 205 -17.94 7.70 2.94
C MET A 205 -17.06 8.02 4.16
N ALA A 206 -16.77 9.29 4.38
CA ALA A 206 -15.88 9.75 5.43
C ALA A 206 -16.44 9.46 6.82
N ASN A 207 -17.72 9.78 7.07
CA ASN A 207 -18.33 9.57 8.39
C ASN A 207 -18.44 8.09 8.75
N ASN A 208 -18.55 7.22 7.75
CA ASN A 208 -18.67 5.78 7.96
C ASN A 208 -17.36 5.02 7.70
N GLY A 209 -16.24 5.72 7.49
CA GLY A 209 -14.90 5.15 7.38
C GLY A 209 -14.70 4.21 6.18
N TYR A 210 -15.32 4.52 5.05
CA TYR A 210 -15.14 3.80 3.79
C TYR A 210 -14.04 4.43 2.92
N ILE A 211 -13.30 3.58 2.21
CA ILE A 211 -12.55 3.99 1.02
C ILE A 211 -13.42 3.80 -0.22
N LEU A 212 -13.66 4.87 -0.98
CA LEU A 212 -14.47 4.84 -2.20
C LEU A 212 -13.59 4.68 -3.44
N ASN A 213 -13.81 3.61 -4.19
CA ASN A 213 -13.13 3.30 -5.43
C ASN A 213 -14.11 3.31 -6.59
N GLU A 214 -13.70 3.89 -7.71
CA GLU A 214 -14.59 4.11 -8.84
C GLU A 214 -14.00 3.45 -10.08
N VAL A 215 -14.66 2.42 -10.60
CA VAL A 215 -14.32 1.74 -11.85
C VAL A 215 -15.26 2.27 -12.93
N VAL A 216 -14.76 3.19 -13.73
CA VAL A 216 -15.59 4.07 -14.56
C VAL A 216 -15.14 4.08 -16.01
N ASN A 217 -16.08 4.33 -16.92
CA ASN A 217 -15.82 4.37 -18.37
C ASN A 217 -15.20 5.70 -18.85
N VAL A 218 -14.15 6.14 -18.16
CA VAL A 218 -13.38 7.33 -18.53
C VAL A 218 -12.17 6.97 -19.38
N ASP A 219 -11.84 7.86 -20.32
CA ASP A 219 -10.54 7.83 -20.97
C ASP A 219 -9.52 8.52 -20.07
N MET A 220 -8.45 7.81 -19.72
CA MET A 220 -7.30 8.39 -19.02
C MET A 220 -6.08 8.30 -19.91
N ALA A 221 -6.13 9.01 -21.03
CA ALA A 221 -4.97 9.19 -21.89
C ALA A 221 -4.09 10.30 -21.32
N ILE A 222 -2.77 10.09 -21.32
CA ILE A 222 -1.81 11.14 -21.02
C ILE A 222 -1.68 12.01 -22.28
N PRO A 223 -1.92 13.34 -22.20
CA PRO A 223 -1.78 14.23 -23.35
C PRO A 223 -0.43 14.07 -24.05
N ASP A 224 -0.43 14.10 -25.37
CA ASP A 224 0.76 13.97 -26.21
C ASP A 224 1.55 12.65 -26.11
N THR A 225 0.96 11.62 -25.49
CA THR A 225 1.50 10.24 -25.48
C THR A 225 0.50 9.25 -26.08
N GLU A 226 0.99 8.06 -26.48
CA GLU A 226 0.13 6.90 -26.79
C GLU A 226 -0.20 6.08 -25.53
N GLU A 227 0.11 6.58 -24.32
CA GLU A 227 -0.05 5.85 -23.07
C GLU A 227 -1.44 6.03 -22.47
N THR A 228 -2.05 4.91 -22.08
CA THR A 228 -3.32 4.87 -21.34
C THR A 228 -3.04 4.50 -19.89
N ILE A 229 -3.54 5.34 -18.98
CA ILE A 229 -3.51 5.11 -17.54
C ILE A 229 -4.71 4.20 -17.18
N ILE A 230 -4.46 3.19 -16.36
CA ILE A 230 -5.50 2.27 -15.85
C ILE A 230 -6.15 2.78 -14.57
N GLY A 231 -5.44 3.62 -13.80
CA GLY A 231 -5.94 4.17 -12.53
C GLY A 231 -5.32 5.53 -12.16
N LEU A 232 -6.11 6.34 -11.46
CA LEU A 232 -5.74 7.63 -10.90
C LEU A 232 -6.02 7.64 -9.40
N ARG A 233 -5.01 8.03 -8.61
CA ARG A 233 -5.18 8.30 -7.18
C ARG A 233 -4.83 9.76 -6.90
N VAL A 234 -5.61 10.40 -6.03
CA VAL A 234 -5.31 11.74 -5.54
C VAL A 234 -4.48 11.59 -4.26
N ASN A 235 -3.21 12.01 -4.31
CA ASN A 235 -2.37 12.08 -3.13
C ASN A 235 -2.73 13.31 -2.30
N TYR A 236 -2.92 13.12 -0.99
CA TYR A 236 -3.15 14.21 -0.06
C TYR A 236 -1.86 14.51 0.69
N PRO A 237 -1.44 15.78 0.81
CA PRO A 237 -0.41 16.13 1.79
C PRO A 237 -0.92 15.77 3.19
N GLU A 238 -0.14 14.99 3.93
CA GLU A 238 -0.52 14.43 5.24
C GLU A 238 -0.97 15.48 6.26
N SER A 239 -0.55 16.73 6.09
CA SER A 239 -0.97 17.87 6.92
C SER A 239 -2.49 18.10 6.94
N ASN A 240 -3.22 17.68 5.91
CA ASN A 240 -4.67 17.88 5.79
C ASN A 240 -5.51 16.73 6.36
N LEU A 241 -4.91 15.58 6.66
CA LEU A 241 -5.63 14.39 7.15
C LEU A 241 -5.99 14.48 8.65
N ASN A 242 -5.28 15.31 9.41
CA ASN A 242 -5.43 15.37 10.87
C ASN A 242 -6.35 16.50 11.38
N ASN A 243 -6.97 17.30 10.51
CA ASN A 243 -7.84 18.39 10.96
C ASN A 243 -8.96 18.75 9.94
N PRO A 244 -10.10 18.02 9.93
CA PRO A 244 -11.24 18.37 9.08
C PRO A 244 -12.07 19.46 9.77
N THR A 245 -11.54 20.67 9.92
CA THR A 245 -12.35 21.79 10.44
C THR A 245 -13.10 22.49 9.32
N THR A 246 -14.42 22.25 9.33
CA THR A 246 -15.53 23.08 8.84
C THR A 246 -15.21 24.52 8.44
N ALA A 247 -15.58 24.92 7.22
CA ALA A 247 -16.57 25.98 6.93
C ALA A 247 -16.41 26.59 5.52
N GLU A 248 -17.55 26.74 4.84
CA GLU A 248 -17.76 27.55 3.64
C GLU A 248 -17.41 29.04 3.85
N GLY A 249 -16.88 29.67 2.79
CA GLY A 249 -17.18 31.05 2.38
C GLY A 249 -16.55 32.20 3.17
N ASP A 250 -15.48 32.80 2.62
CA ASP A 250 -15.18 34.23 2.82
C ASP A 250 -14.34 34.77 1.64
N CYS A 251 -14.90 35.71 0.87
CA CYS A 251 -14.10 36.61 0.02
C CYS A 251 -13.75 37.83 0.86
N VAL A 252 -12.48 38.21 0.91
CA VAL A 252 -12.04 39.39 1.65
C VAL A 252 -11.77 40.52 0.66
N ASP A 253 -12.36 41.68 0.90
CA ASP A 253 -12.09 42.89 0.12
C ASP A 253 -10.74 43.48 0.57
N ASP A 254 -9.70 43.27 -0.24
CA ASP A 254 -8.36 43.81 0.00
C ASP A 254 -8.24 45.23 -0.60
N PRO A 255 -7.75 46.23 0.16
CA PRO A 255 -7.71 47.62 -0.29
C PRO A 255 -6.63 47.93 -1.35
N PHE A 256 -5.77 46.96 -1.69
CA PHE A 256 -4.77 47.07 -2.76
C PHE A 256 -5.09 46.20 -3.98
N PHE A 257 -5.81 45.08 -3.82
CA PHE A 257 -6.09 44.13 -4.90
C PHE A 257 -7.58 43.94 -5.26
N GLY A 258 -8.50 44.60 -4.54
CA GLY A 258 -9.94 44.42 -4.75
C GLY A 258 -10.46 43.14 -4.08
N ARG A 259 -11.71 42.76 -4.38
CA ARG A 259 -12.35 41.56 -3.81
C ARG A 259 -11.58 40.31 -4.22
N VAL A 260 -10.80 39.74 -3.30
CA VAL A 260 -10.10 38.47 -3.51
C VAL A 260 -11.00 37.37 -2.97
N CYS A 261 -11.62 36.62 -3.90
CA CYS A 261 -12.25 35.35 -3.59
C CYS A 261 -11.19 34.25 -3.73
N LYS A 262 -11.25 33.24 -2.86
CA LYS A 262 -10.40 32.05 -2.91
C LYS A 262 -10.63 31.34 -4.26
N GLU A 263 -9.83 31.64 -5.27
CA GLU A 263 -9.63 30.71 -6.37
C GLU A 263 -9.08 29.43 -5.75
N VAL A 264 -9.72 28.31 -6.04
CA VAL A 264 -9.12 27.00 -5.79
C VAL A 264 -7.94 26.91 -6.75
N GLU A 265 -6.80 27.47 -6.34
CA GLU A 265 -5.51 27.04 -6.85
C GLU A 265 -5.42 25.56 -6.46
N VAL A 266 -5.66 24.69 -7.44
CA VAL A 266 -5.34 23.27 -7.38
C VAL A 266 -3.81 23.22 -7.29
N TYR A 267 -3.28 23.27 -6.07
CA TYR A 267 -1.85 23.14 -5.83
C TYR A 267 -1.38 21.77 -6.33
N ASP A 268 -0.28 21.83 -7.09
CA ASP A 268 0.66 20.77 -7.48
C ASP A 268 0.31 19.36 -6.96
N ILE A 269 -0.39 18.62 -7.82
CA ILE A 269 -0.82 17.25 -7.58
C ILE A 269 0.38 16.35 -7.87
N SER A 270 1.14 15.98 -6.84
CA SER A 270 2.13 14.90 -6.91
C SER A 270 1.41 13.55 -7.06
N ASN A 271 0.85 13.30 -8.24
CA ASN A 271 0.08 12.10 -8.56
C ASN A 271 0.98 10.86 -8.64
N GLU A 272 0.59 9.79 -7.95
CA GLU A 272 0.96 8.43 -8.36
C GLU A 272 -0.01 7.99 -9.46
N TRP A 273 0.52 7.77 -10.67
CA TRP A 273 -0.25 7.28 -11.81
C TRP A 273 -0.06 5.76 -11.94
N PHE A 274 -1.06 5.08 -12.49
CA PHE A 274 -0.95 3.66 -12.81
C PHE A 274 -1.05 3.49 -14.32
N SER A 275 0.07 3.34 -15.03
CA SER A 275 0.07 3.05 -16.48
C SER A 275 0.23 1.56 -16.75
N THR A 276 -0.32 1.10 -17.86
CA THR A 276 0.10 -0.17 -18.48
C THR A 276 0.55 0.15 -19.90
N ASN A 277 1.83 -0.02 -20.19
CA ASN A 277 2.35 0.07 -21.56
C ASN A 277 1.82 -1.09 -22.40
N VAL A 278 0.66 -0.92 -23.03
CA VAL A 278 0.19 -1.80 -24.10
C VAL A 278 0.86 -1.34 -25.41
N HIS A 279 2.17 -1.58 -25.54
CA HIS A 279 2.82 -1.39 -26.83
C HIS A 279 2.34 -2.48 -27.79
N ARG A 280 1.73 -2.03 -28.89
CA ARG A 280 1.05 -2.86 -29.91
C ARG A 280 1.96 -3.85 -30.66
N GLU A 281 3.27 -3.92 -30.40
CA GLU A 281 4.21 -4.70 -31.22
C GLU A 281 5.23 -5.61 -30.51
N SER A 282 5.37 -5.66 -29.17
CA SER A 282 6.28 -6.64 -28.57
C SER A 282 6.15 -6.84 -27.05
N GLY A 283 5.80 -8.06 -26.63
CA GLY A 283 6.23 -8.67 -25.35
C GLY A 283 5.82 -7.95 -24.06
N HIS A 284 4.78 -8.48 -23.42
CA HIS A 284 4.06 -7.90 -22.28
C HIS A 284 4.86 -7.89 -20.97
N SER A 285 5.05 -6.70 -20.41
CA SER A 285 5.21 -6.45 -18.97
C SER A 285 4.55 -5.11 -18.66
N GLY A 286 3.46 -5.09 -17.91
CA GLY A 286 2.91 -3.85 -17.37
C GLY A 286 3.95 -3.21 -16.45
N ALA A 287 4.37 -1.99 -16.75
CA ALA A 287 5.32 -1.24 -15.94
C ALA A 287 4.55 -0.17 -15.15
N TRP A 288 4.78 -0.13 -13.84
CA TRP A 288 4.29 0.91 -12.94
C TRP A 288 5.07 2.22 -13.22
N THR A 289 4.40 3.32 -13.58
CA THR A 289 5.07 4.63 -13.78
C THR A 289 4.49 5.67 -12.82
N THR A 290 5.28 6.09 -11.83
CA THR A 290 4.81 6.94 -10.72
C THR A 290 5.08 8.44 -10.89
N GLN A 291 5.51 8.95 -12.05
CA GLN A 291 5.71 10.41 -12.17
C GLN A 291 5.61 10.91 -13.61
N LEU A 292 4.55 11.68 -13.89
CA LEU A 292 4.56 12.76 -14.87
C LEU A 292 4.31 14.04 -14.10
N THR A 293 5.34 14.86 -13.95
CA THR A 293 5.32 16.11 -13.15
C THR A 293 4.75 17.31 -13.91
N ASP A 294 4.33 17.15 -15.17
CA ASP A 294 4.02 18.28 -16.06
C ASP A 294 2.78 18.05 -16.93
N ILE A 295 1.66 17.61 -16.34
CA ILE A 295 0.35 17.66 -17.03
C ILE A 295 -0.40 18.89 -16.49
N PRO A 296 -0.70 19.91 -17.32
CA PRO A 296 -1.48 21.06 -16.89
C PRO A 296 -2.80 20.60 -16.25
N PRO A 297 -3.32 21.31 -15.22
CA PRO A 297 -4.67 21.07 -14.68
C PRO A 297 -5.75 21.02 -15.77
N ASP A 298 -5.46 21.67 -16.90
CA ASP A 298 -6.32 21.86 -18.06
C ASP A 298 -6.16 20.77 -19.14
N GLY A 299 -5.25 19.79 -18.95
CA GLY A 299 -4.82 18.83 -19.98
C GLY A 299 -5.83 17.74 -20.34
N PHE A 300 -6.88 17.56 -19.56
CA PHE A 300 -7.97 16.65 -19.90
C PHE A 300 -9.09 17.44 -20.57
N TYR A 301 -9.12 17.42 -21.91
CA TYR A 301 -10.20 18.04 -22.67
C TYR A 301 -11.53 17.31 -22.42
N ALA A 302 -12.38 17.93 -21.61
CA ALA A 302 -13.78 17.53 -21.46
C ALA A 302 -14.62 18.15 -22.58
N ASP A 303 -14.78 17.44 -23.69
CA ASP A 303 -15.87 17.72 -24.63
C ASP A 303 -17.17 17.12 -24.08
N GLY A 304 -17.80 17.83 -23.13
CA GLY A 304 -19.20 17.61 -22.72
C GLY A 304 -19.43 17.19 -21.26
N TYR A 305 -20.57 17.63 -20.72
CA TYR A 305 -21.11 17.36 -19.38
C TYR A 305 -21.55 15.89 -19.14
N ASN A 306 -20.87 14.92 -19.74
CA ASN A 306 -21.39 13.56 -19.92
C ASN A 306 -20.64 12.48 -19.10
N GLY A 307 -19.92 12.82 -18.03
CA GLY A 307 -19.25 11.79 -17.23
C GLY A 307 -18.04 11.13 -17.87
N ASN A 308 -17.54 11.70 -18.96
CA ASN A 308 -16.52 11.05 -19.79
C ASN A 308 -15.09 11.42 -19.38
N SER A 309 -14.94 12.18 -18.31
CA SER A 309 -13.64 12.70 -17.87
C SER A 309 -13.40 12.44 -16.38
N PRO A 310 -12.14 12.22 -15.96
CA PRO A 310 -11.80 12.02 -14.56
C PRO A 310 -12.28 13.14 -13.62
N GLN A 311 -12.42 14.37 -14.12
CA GLN A 311 -12.83 15.54 -13.32
C GLN A 311 -14.22 15.39 -12.68
N HIS A 312 -15.11 14.57 -13.23
CA HIS A 312 -16.43 14.32 -12.63
C HIS A 312 -16.35 13.40 -11.40
N TYR A 313 -15.37 12.51 -11.40
CA TYR A 313 -15.17 11.44 -10.42
C TYR A 313 -14.18 11.83 -9.31
N VAL A 314 -13.16 12.62 -9.65
CA VAL A 314 -12.15 13.10 -8.69
C VAL A 314 -12.79 13.72 -7.44
N PRO A 315 -13.83 14.58 -7.53
CA PRO A 315 -14.49 15.13 -6.36
C PRO A 315 -15.13 14.11 -5.42
N LEU A 316 -15.53 12.93 -5.89
CA LEU A 316 -16.18 11.90 -5.08
C LEU A 316 -15.18 11.11 -4.25
N ILE A 317 -14.02 10.78 -4.83
CA ILE A 317 -12.92 10.13 -4.11
C ILE A 317 -12.12 11.09 -3.23
N GLN A 318 -12.44 12.38 -3.29
CA GLN A 318 -11.85 13.37 -2.40
C GLN A 318 -12.16 13.06 -0.94
N GLU A 319 -11.12 12.98 -0.09
CA GLU A 319 -11.18 12.62 1.34
C GLU A 319 -11.47 11.14 1.66
N THR A 320 -11.76 10.30 0.66
CA THR A 320 -12.00 8.86 0.90
C THR A 320 -10.73 8.02 0.83
N ARG A 321 -9.59 8.62 0.41
CA ARG A 321 -8.31 7.93 0.11
C ARG A 321 -8.37 6.93 -1.05
N GLY A 322 -9.48 6.90 -1.79
CA GLY A 322 -9.68 5.96 -2.87
C GLY A 322 -9.08 6.39 -4.21
N ALA A 323 -9.43 5.64 -5.25
CA ALA A 323 -8.89 5.80 -6.59
C ALA A 323 -9.97 5.61 -7.67
N ILE A 324 -9.71 6.20 -8.84
CA ILE A 324 -10.51 6.06 -10.06
C ILE A 324 -9.78 5.08 -10.99
N TRP A 325 -10.52 4.22 -11.66
CA TRP A 325 -10.01 3.18 -12.55
C TRP A 325 -10.72 3.26 -13.88
N SER A 326 -9.96 3.21 -14.97
CA SER A 326 -10.55 3.16 -16.30
C SER A 326 -10.98 1.74 -16.56
N ILE A 327 -12.24 1.58 -16.93
CA ILE A 327 -12.79 0.29 -17.34
C ILE A 327 -12.46 -0.05 -18.80
N ARG A 328 -12.01 0.93 -19.59
CA ARG A 328 -11.76 0.75 -21.03
C ARG A 328 -10.69 -0.30 -21.35
N PRO A 329 -9.55 -0.36 -20.64
CA PRO A 329 -8.56 -1.42 -20.81
C PRO A 329 -9.17 -2.81 -20.54
N VAL A 330 -10.01 -2.93 -19.53
CA VAL A 330 -10.72 -4.19 -19.19
C VAL A 330 -11.69 -4.59 -20.30
N ARG A 331 -12.52 -3.65 -20.74
CA ARG A 331 -13.43 -3.84 -21.88
C ARG A 331 -12.69 -4.33 -23.11
N GLN A 332 -11.56 -3.69 -23.42
CA GLN A 332 -10.79 -4.03 -24.59
C GLN A 332 -10.16 -5.42 -24.46
N ALA A 333 -9.52 -5.71 -23.32
CA ALA A 333 -8.91 -6.99 -23.04
C ALA A 333 -9.93 -8.14 -23.08
N LEU A 334 -11.12 -7.96 -22.51
CA LEU A 334 -12.20 -8.95 -22.56
C LEU A 334 -12.74 -9.16 -23.98
N ARG A 335 -12.90 -8.09 -24.78
CA ARG A 335 -13.28 -8.21 -26.19
C ARG A 335 -12.25 -8.94 -27.02
N ASP A 336 -10.97 -8.71 -26.75
CA ASP A 336 -9.85 -9.31 -27.47
C ASP A 336 -9.49 -10.71 -26.94
N LEU A 337 -10.12 -11.17 -25.85
CA LEU A 337 -9.76 -12.37 -25.10
C LEU A 337 -8.29 -12.38 -24.67
N ASP A 338 -7.75 -11.20 -24.36
CA ASP A 338 -6.39 -11.02 -23.86
C ASP A 338 -6.35 -11.33 -22.37
N GLN A 339 -6.19 -12.62 -22.07
CA GLN A 339 -6.12 -13.13 -20.71
C GLN A 339 -5.00 -12.47 -19.89
N VAL A 340 -3.89 -12.10 -20.52
CA VAL A 340 -2.75 -11.49 -19.84
C VAL A 340 -3.09 -10.08 -19.39
N ALA A 341 -3.74 -9.29 -20.26
CA ALA A 341 -4.19 -7.95 -19.91
C ALA A 341 -5.31 -7.97 -18.85
N ILE A 342 -6.23 -8.93 -18.91
CA ILE A 342 -7.27 -9.14 -17.88
C ILE A 342 -6.62 -9.44 -16.53
N GLU A 343 -5.67 -10.37 -16.50
CA GLU A 343 -4.94 -10.76 -15.29
C GLU A 343 -4.12 -9.59 -14.73
N ALA A 344 -3.39 -8.86 -15.58
CA ALA A 344 -2.60 -7.71 -15.16
C ALA A 344 -3.47 -6.58 -14.58
N PHE A 345 -4.61 -6.28 -15.22
CA PHE A 345 -5.55 -5.30 -14.67
C PHE A 345 -6.14 -5.78 -13.35
N ALA A 346 -6.56 -7.06 -13.28
CA ALA A 346 -7.10 -7.64 -12.06
C ALA A 346 -6.07 -7.60 -10.93
N GLU A 347 -4.82 -7.97 -11.16
CA GLU A 347 -3.75 -7.88 -10.18
C GLU A 347 -3.54 -6.44 -9.72
N ALA A 348 -3.40 -5.48 -10.64
CA ALA A 348 -3.18 -4.08 -10.27
C ALA A 348 -4.37 -3.49 -9.48
N PHE A 349 -5.59 -3.72 -9.95
CA PHE A 349 -6.81 -3.29 -9.27
C PHE A 349 -6.87 -3.88 -7.86
N ILE A 350 -6.68 -5.21 -7.76
CA ILE A 350 -6.88 -5.92 -6.50
C ILE A 350 -5.76 -5.67 -5.52
N ASP A 351 -4.49 -5.71 -5.92
CA ASP A 351 -3.36 -5.43 -5.03
C ASP A 351 -3.51 -4.06 -4.39
N ILE A 352 -3.91 -3.05 -5.16
CA ILE A 352 -4.14 -1.71 -4.63
C ILE A 352 -5.37 -1.68 -3.72
N LYS A 353 -6.48 -2.33 -4.09
CA LYS A 353 -7.70 -2.34 -3.27
C LYS A 353 -7.49 -3.10 -1.95
N VAL A 354 -6.78 -4.21 -1.97
CA VAL A 354 -6.48 -5.01 -0.78
C VAL A 354 -5.52 -4.25 0.13
N ASN A 355 -4.49 -3.61 -0.42
CA ASN A 355 -3.62 -2.72 0.35
C ASN A 355 -4.38 -1.54 0.97
N GLU A 356 -5.31 -0.93 0.23
CA GLU A 356 -6.18 0.14 0.74
C GLU A 356 -7.07 -0.35 1.88
N ILE A 357 -7.72 -1.50 1.73
CA ILE A 357 -8.50 -2.16 2.79
C ILE A 357 -7.62 -2.35 4.02
N ASP A 358 -6.40 -2.84 3.87
CA ASP A 358 -5.51 -3.08 5.01
C ASP A 358 -5.05 -1.81 5.72
N CYS A 359 -4.92 -0.71 4.98
CA CYS A 359 -4.38 0.56 5.47
C CYS A 359 -5.43 1.57 6.00
N VAL A 360 -6.70 1.15 6.25
CA VAL A 360 -7.77 2.03 6.81
C VAL A 360 -7.53 2.44 8.27
N GLY A 361 -6.54 1.86 8.98
CA GLY A 361 -6.14 2.31 10.31
C GLY A 361 -4.67 1.99 10.58
N THR A 362 -3.87 3.01 10.90
CA THR A 362 -2.46 2.91 11.35
C THR A 362 -1.65 1.76 10.73
N CYS A 363 -1.63 1.56 9.39
CA CYS A 363 -1.01 0.41 8.67
C CYS A 363 -0.09 -0.49 9.55
N VAL A 364 -0.67 -1.36 10.37
CA VAL A 364 0.11 -2.25 11.24
C VAL A 364 0.40 -3.49 10.41
N CYS A 365 1.58 -3.56 9.81
CA CYS A 365 1.99 -4.75 9.11
C CYS A 365 2.32 -5.84 10.15
N LEU A 366 1.35 -6.72 10.42
CA LEU A 366 1.44 -7.73 11.47
C LEU A 366 2.11 -9.05 11.04
N ASN A 367 2.43 -9.28 9.75
CA ASN A 367 3.30 -10.40 9.36
C ASN A 367 3.97 -10.24 7.98
N PRO A 368 5.20 -10.75 7.80
CA PRO A 368 6.11 -10.43 6.70
C PRO A 368 5.85 -11.15 5.36
N PRO A 369 6.48 -10.67 4.25
CA PRO A 369 7.53 -9.67 4.21
C PRO A 369 6.96 -8.25 4.15
N CYS A 370 6.87 -7.62 5.32
CA CYS A 370 7.11 -6.19 5.40
C CYS A 370 8.45 -5.99 4.72
N ARG A 371 8.47 -5.08 3.75
CA ARG A 371 9.58 -4.89 2.83
C ARG A 371 10.89 -4.77 3.59
N THR A 372 11.94 -5.30 3.00
CA THR A 372 13.29 -5.15 3.53
C THR A 372 13.62 -3.67 3.64
N THR A 373 14.03 -3.20 4.82
CA THR A 373 14.62 -1.86 4.93
C THR A 373 16.05 -1.93 4.45
N GLU A 374 16.46 -0.90 3.73
CA GLU A 374 17.79 -0.80 3.17
C GLU A 374 18.32 0.59 3.41
N VAL A 375 19.60 0.65 3.76
CA VAL A 375 20.37 1.87 3.78
C VAL A 375 21.60 1.65 2.94
N ASN A 376 21.77 2.41 1.87
CA ASN A 376 22.81 2.22 0.87
C ASN A 376 23.25 3.56 0.24
N GLY A 377 24.24 3.50 -0.66
CA GLY A 377 24.68 4.64 -1.45
C GLY A 377 25.19 5.82 -0.63
N ASP A 378 24.82 7.03 -1.05
CA ASP A 378 25.02 8.26 -0.31
C ASP A 378 23.89 8.54 0.70
N PRO A 379 24.12 8.14 1.95
CA PRO A 379 23.16 7.40 2.78
C PRO A 379 21.69 7.71 2.48
N HIS A 380 21.14 6.91 1.56
CA HIS A 380 19.72 6.73 1.33
C HIS A 380 19.16 5.86 2.44
N ILE A 381 18.21 6.36 3.22
CA ILE A 381 17.62 5.63 4.35
C ILE A 381 16.15 5.33 4.05
N THR A 382 15.80 4.04 4.04
CA THR A 382 14.40 3.60 3.99
C THR A 382 13.95 3.13 5.36
N THR A 383 12.95 3.80 5.95
CA THR A 383 12.37 3.42 7.25
C THR A 383 11.58 2.11 7.17
N TRP A 384 11.18 1.55 8.32
CA TRP A 384 10.34 0.34 8.38
C TRP A 384 9.02 0.44 7.60
N ARG A 385 8.53 1.67 7.34
CA ARG A 385 7.31 1.91 6.55
C ARG A 385 7.58 2.45 5.14
N ASN A 386 8.78 2.21 4.62
CA ASN A 386 9.14 2.58 3.24
C ASN A 386 9.12 4.10 3.00
N GLU A 387 9.29 4.89 4.06
CA GLU A 387 9.60 6.32 3.92
C GLU A 387 11.08 6.44 3.57
N HIS A 388 11.36 7.13 2.48
CA HIS A 388 12.71 7.31 1.96
C HIS A 388 13.22 8.71 2.24
N TYR A 389 14.41 8.82 2.81
CA TYR A 389 15.05 10.10 3.07
C TYR A 389 16.58 10.02 3.00
N GLU A 390 17.22 11.17 2.90
CA GLU A 390 18.67 11.30 2.84
C GLU A 390 19.18 12.09 4.04
N TYR A 391 20.29 11.66 4.64
CA TYR A 391 20.99 12.40 5.70
C TYR A 391 22.50 12.41 5.48
N HIS A 392 23.05 13.54 5.03
CA HIS A 392 24.47 13.62 4.67
C HIS A 392 25.40 14.14 5.78
N GLY A 393 25.01 14.08 7.05
CA GLY A 393 25.90 14.48 8.14
C GLY A 393 27.03 13.47 8.35
N GLN A 394 28.27 13.92 8.60
CA GLN A 394 29.42 13.07 8.96
C GLN A 394 29.54 12.94 10.47
N CYS A 395 29.33 11.74 10.99
CA CYS A 395 29.52 11.32 12.39
C CYS A 395 29.22 9.82 12.55
N ASP A 396 29.24 9.35 13.79
CA ASP A 396 28.68 8.04 14.16
C ASP A 396 27.19 8.20 14.50
N LEU A 397 26.33 7.37 13.89
CA LEU A 397 24.88 7.41 14.04
C LEU A 397 24.33 6.07 14.55
N VAL A 398 23.28 6.11 15.36
CA VAL A 398 22.50 4.93 15.78
C VAL A 398 21.44 4.64 14.73
N MET A 399 21.69 3.61 13.92
CA MET A 399 20.78 3.19 12.87
C MET A 399 19.59 2.40 13.43
N LEU A 400 19.89 1.42 14.29
CA LEU A 400 18.92 0.53 14.91
C LEU A 400 19.38 0.16 16.30
N LYS A 401 18.47 0.19 17.27
CA LYS A 401 18.68 -0.31 18.62
C LYS A 401 17.45 -1.07 19.08
N ASN A 402 17.63 -2.31 19.52
CA ASN A 402 16.56 -3.11 20.12
C ASN A 402 17.10 -3.93 21.31
N PRO A 403 16.92 -3.46 22.55
CA PRO A 403 17.36 -4.19 23.74
C PRO A 403 16.66 -5.54 23.96
N SER A 404 15.45 -5.72 23.42
CA SER A 404 14.63 -6.92 23.60
C SER A 404 14.94 -8.02 22.57
N PHE A 405 15.80 -7.74 21.59
CA PHE A 405 16.16 -8.67 20.52
C PHE A 405 16.70 -10.00 21.08
N ALA A 406 16.27 -11.11 20.47
CA ALA A 406 16.65 -12.49 20.80
C ALA A 406 16.62 -12.79 22.31
N ASP A 407 15.42 -12.72 22.91
CA ASP A 407 15.18 -12.98 24.34
C ASP A 407 15.98 -12.03 25.27
N GLY A 408 16.11 -10.75 24.87
CA GLY A 408 16.83 -9.73 25.63
C GLY A 408 18.35 -9.77 25.49
N MET A 409 18.87 -10.53 24.51
CA MET A 409 20.28 -10.46 24.10
C MET A 409 20.67 -9.05 23.63
N GLY A 410 19.73 -8.37 22.97
CA GLY A 410 19.91 -7.03 22.47
C GLY A 410 20.68 -6.96 21.16
N ILE A 411 20.35 -5.96 20.35
CA ILE A 411 21.06 -5.59 19.13
C ILE A 411 21.25 -4.07 19.06
N ASP A 412 22.45 -3.64 18.68
CA ASP A 412 22.76 -2.26 18.35
C ASP A 412 23.47 -2.22 17.00
N VAL A 413 23.01 -1.36 16.09
CA VAL A 413 23.62 -1.11 14.80
C VAL A 413 23.98 0.35 14.71
N GLN A 414 25.26 0.62 14.51
CA GLN A 414 25.80 1.96 14.28
C GLN A 414 26.39 2.04 12.89
N ILE A 415 26.19 3.17 12.23
CA ILE A 415 26.82 3.50 10.96
C ILE A 415 27.74 4.70 11.15
N ARG A 416 28.86 4.71 10.44
CA ARG A 416 29.78 5.83 10.36
C ARG A 416 29.70 6.41 8.97
N THR A 417 29.27 7.65 8.86
CA THR A 417 29.19 8.38 7.61
C THR A 417 30.40 9.26 7.40
N LYS A 418 30.76 9.52 6.14
CA LYS A 418 31.88 10.40 5.76
C LYS A 418 31.49 11.31 4.61
N ILE A 419 31.68 12.61 4.78
CA ILE A 419 31.35 13.62 3.77
C ILE A 419 32.40 13.65 2.67
N VAL A 420 31.92 13.78 1.44
CA VAL A 420 32.67 14.14 0.24
C VAL A 420 32.03 15.38 -0.37
N ARG A 421 32.59 16.55 -0.02
CA ARG A 421 32.14 17.87 -0.48
C ARG A 421 30.68 18.19 -0.09
N PHE A 422 29.72 17.79 -0.92
CA PHE A 422 28.29 18.11 -0.79
C PHE A 422 27.40 16.88 -0.55
N TRP A 423 27.96 15.67 -0.59
CA TRP A 423 27.27 14.41 -0.26
C TRP A 423 28.09 13.64 0.79
N SER A 424 27.59 12.51 1.28
CA SER A 424 28.33 11.64 2.20
C SER A 424 28.05 10.17 1.89
N TYR A 425 28.81 9.23 2.41
CA TYR A 425 28.50 7.78 2.29
C TYR A 425 28.72 7.09 3.63
N ILE A 426 28.16 5.88 3.77
CA ILE A 426 28.47 5.01 4.90
C ILE A 426 29.81 4.34 4.66
N LYS A 427 30.78 4.71 5.49
CA LYS A 427 32.15 4.20 5.46
C LYS A 427 32.29 2.90 6.27
N ASN A 428 31.65 2.84 7.44
CA ASN A 428 31.66 1.66 8.31
C ASN A 428 30.25 1.35 8.82
N VAL A 429 29.97 0.07 9.02
CA VAL A 429 28.87 -0.39 9.87
C VAL A 429 29.45 -1.22 11.02
N ALA A 430 28.94 -1.01 12.22
CA ALA A 430 29.22 -1.86 13.37
C ALA A 430 27.92 -2.41 13.95
N ILE A 431 27.85 -3.72 14.11
CA ILE A 431 26.69 -4.45 14.64
C ILE A 431 27.13 -5.17 15.90
N ARG A 432 26.45 -4.90 17.00
CA ARG A 432 26.58 -5.62 18.26
C ARG A 432 25.36 -6.48 18.50
N ILE A 433 25.55 -7.77 18.76
CA ILE A 433 24.50 -8.68 19.23
C ILE A 433 24.99 -9.32 20.53
N GLY A 434 24.27 -9.08 21.63
CA GLY A 434 24.76 -9.46 22.96
C GLY A 434 26.08 -8.75 23.27
N ASN A 435 27.14 -9.53 23.46
CA ASN A 435 28.49 -9.01 23.75
C ASN A 435 29.41 -8.99 22.52
N ASP A 436 29.02 -9.65 21.44
CA ASP A 436 29.86 -9.77 20.26
C ASP A 436 29.61 -8.61 19.31
N ILE A 437 30.68 -8.13 18.69
CA ILE A 437 30.69 -6.99 17.77
C ILE A 437 31.31 -7.44 16.46
N ILE A 438 30.66 -7.12 15.35
CA ILE A 438 31.27 -7.13 14.03
C ILE A 438 31.28 -5.70 13.50
N GLU A 439 32.44 -5.25 13.04
CA GLU A 439 32.59 -4.01 12.29
C GLU A 439 33.06 -4.34 10.87
N ILE A 440 32.46 -3.70 9.87
CA ILE A 440 32.81 -3.83 8.45
C ILE A 440 33.06 -2.44 7.89
N GLU A 441 34.21 -2.24 7.25
CA GLU A 441 34.62 -1.00 6.60
C GLU A 441 34.64 -1.18 5.08
N GLY A 442 34.18 -0.15 4.37
CA GLY A 442 34.31 -0.06 2.92
C GLY A 442 35.77 -0.02 2.47
N ASN A 443 36.07 -0.57 1.29
CA ASN A 443 37.42 -0.59 0.74
C ASN A 443 37.45 -0.13 -0.71
N GLY A 444 37.86 1.13 -0.93
CA GLY A 444 38.06 1.70 -2.27
C GLY A 444 39.41 1.35 -2.91
N ASP A 445 40.30 0.65 -2.20
CA ASP A 445 41.61 0.26 -2.74
C ASP A 445 41.48 -0.95 -3.67
N MET A 446 41.67 -0.71 -4.97
CA MET A 446 41.57 -1.76 -5.98
C MET A 446 42.76 -2.73 -5.97
N GLU A 447 43.89 -2.34 -5.37
CA GLU A 447 45.08 -3.19 -5.27
C GLU A 447 45.01 -4.12 -4.07
N ASP A 448 44.18 -3.79 -3.07
CA ASP A 448 43.91 -4.59 -1.89
C ASP A 448 42.41 -4.87 -1.79
N PRO A 449 41.88 -5.88 -2.50
CA PRO A 449 40.45 -6.20 -2.49
C PRO A 449 40.05 -6.96 -1.22
N GLU A 450 40.92 -7.14 -0.22
CA GLU A 450 40.53 -7.83 1.00
C GLU A 450 39.43 -7.08 1.75
N ALA A 451 38.53 -7.84 2.37
CA ALA A 451 37.48 -7.26 3.17
C ALA A 451 38.08 -6.76 4.50
N LYS A 452 37.77 -5.50 4.84
CA LYS A 452 38.21 -4.88 6.10
C LYS A 452 37.12 -5.05 7.13
N TYR A 453 37.36 -5.94 8.08
CA TYR A 453 36.41 -6.20 9.16
C TYR A 453 37.13 -6.49 10.47
N TRP A 454 36.43 -6.25 11.58
CA TRP A 454 36.88 -6.54 12.93
C TRP A 454 35.80 -7.34 13.64
N VAL A 455 36.22 -8.39 14.36
CA VAL A 455 35.34 -9.12 15.27
C VAL A 455 35.85 -8.87 16.67
N ASN A 456 35.02 -8.29 17.54
CA ASN A 456 35.41 -7.93 18.90
C ASN A 456 36.70 -7.09 18.97
N TYR A 457 36.82 -6.12 18.05
CA TYR A 457 37.98 -5.24 17.86
C TYR A 457 39.27 -5.92 17.37
N GLU A 458 39.24 -7.22 17.08
CA GLU A 458 40.34 -7.94 16.44
C GLU A 458 40.20 -7.87 14.92
N TYR A 459 41.21 -7.31 14.25
CA TYR A 459 41.23 -7.21 12.79
C TYR A 459 41.23 -8.59 12.16
N GLN A 460 40.29 -8.85 11.26
CA GLN A 460 40.06 -10.16 10.64
C GLN A 460 39.94 -11.30 11.68
N GLY A 461 39.28 -11.03 12.81
CA GLY A 461 38.94 -12.04 13.80
C GLY A 461 38.00 -13.12 13.26
N ASP A 462 37.70 -14.13 14.09
CA ASP A 462 36.85 -15.27 13.68
C ASP A 462 35.44 -14.82 13.28
N LEU A 463 35.12 -14.98 12.00
CA LEU A 463 33.88 -14.49 11.38
C LEU A 463 32.79 -15.57 11.31
N ASP A 464 32.98 -16.78 11.82
CA ASP A 464 32.00 -17.85 11.61
C ASP A 464 30.62 -17.51 12.20
N ARG A 465 30.58 -16.75 13.31
CA ARG A 465 29.36 -16.40 14.05
C ARG A 465 29.50 -15.08 14.80
N ILE A 466 28.37 -14.42 15.05
CA ILE A 466 28.24 -13.35 16.04
C ILE A 466 27.17 -13.75 17.06
N ALA A 467 27.54 -13.81 18.34
CA ALA A 467 26.76 -14.45 19.37
C ALA A 467 26.33 -15.87 18.96
N GLU A 468 25.03 -16.10 18.74
CA GLU A 468 24.52 -17.38 18.29
C GLU A 468 24.19 -17.46 16.79
N PHE A 469 24.37 -16.36 16.06
CA PHE A 469 23.94 -16.23 14.67
C PHE A 469 25.09 -16.50 13.70
N PRO A 470 24.94 -17.45 12.76
CA PRO A 470 25.94 -17.70 11.72
C PRO A 470 26.16 -16.48 10.84
N VAL A 471 27.41 -16.25 10.45
CA VAL A 471 27.75 -15.23 9.47
C VAL A 471 28.36 -15.90 8.25
N THR A 472 27.84 -15.58 7.07
CA THR A 472 28.43 -15.99 5.79
C THR A 472 29.05 -14.79 5.11
N HIS A 473 30.21 -15.00 4.49
CA HIS A 473 30.94 -13.99 3.75
C HIS A 473 31.19 -14.46 2.32
N GLU A 474 30.78 -13.64 1.36
CA GLU A 474 30.89 -13.91 -0.07
C GLU A 474 31.60 -12.75 -0.79
N ALA A 475 32.54 -13.10 -1.67
CA ALA A 475 33.18 -12.17 -2.59
C ALA A 475 32.59 -12.38 -3.99
N SER A 476 31.73 -11.45 -4.44
CA SER A 476 31.07 -11.57 -5.75
C SER A 476 31.94 -11.03 -6.90
N THR A 477 32.69 -9.96 -6.67
CA THR A 477 33.64 -9.35 -7.63
C THR A 477 34.87 -8.84 -6.86
N ASN A 478 35.84 -8.18 -7.49
CA ASN A 478 36.93 -7.53 -6.73
C ASN A 478 36.44 -6.35 -5.88
N TYR A 479 35.27 -5.79 -6.19
CA TYR A 479 34.74 -4.57 -5.58
C TYR A 479 33.55 -4.83 -4.65
N LYS A 480 32.92 -6.02 -4.74
CA LYS A 480 31.70 -6.37 -4.03
C LYS A 480 31.94 -7.46 -2.99
N ARG A 481 31.65 -7.17 -1.72
CA ARG A 481 31.64 -8.14 -0.61
C ARG A 481 30.25 -8.17 -0.01
N ILE A 482 29.79 -9.35 0.38
CA ILE A 482 28.51 -9.52 1.05
C ILE A 482 28.76 -10.30 2.34
N PHE A 483 28.29 -9.74 3.45
CA PHE A 483 28.21 -10.41 4.73
C PHE A 483 26.73 -10.63 5.04
N LYS A 484 26.37 -11.83 5.48
CA LYS A 484 24.99 -12.14 5.86
C LYS A 484 25.00 -12.77 7.25
N ILE A 485 24.34 -12.11 8.19
CA ILE A 485 24.06 -12.63 9.53
C ILE A 485 22.70 -13.32 9.46
N ASP A 486 22.69 -14.65 9.59
CA ASP A 486 21.47 -15.45 9.54
C ASP A 486 20.80 -15.47 10.92
N LEU A 487 19.59 -14.90 10.99
CA LEU A 487 18.81 -14.81 12.23
C LEU A 487 17.89 -16.02 12.44
N GLY A 488 17.89 -16.98 11.51
CA GLY A 488 16.98 -18.13 11.42
C GLY A 488 16.92 -19.03 12.65
N SER A 489 17.95 -19.02 13.51
CA SER A 489 17.96 -19.76 14.77
C SER A 489 16.90 -19.27 15.77
N LYS A 490 16.53 -17.99 15.69
CA LYS A 490 15.48 -17.35 16.52
C LYS A 490 14.31 -16.84 15.69
N TYR A 491 14.59 -16.41 14.47
CA TYR A 491 13.67 -15.71 13.59
C TYR A 491 13.70 -16.35 12.19
N PRO A 492 12.91 -17.41 11.95
CA PRO A 492 13.00 -18.21 10.74
C PRO A 492 12.90 -17.38 9.45
N GLY A 493 13.92 -17.49 8.59
CA GLY A 493 13.98 -16.79 7.30
C GLY A 493 14.48 -15.34 7.35
N GLU A 494 14.71 -14.80 8.56
CA GLU A 494 15.17 -13.43 8.76
C GLU A 494 16.70 -13.33 8.72
N PHE A 495 17.23 -12.19 8.27
CA PHE A 495 18.67 -11.96 8.16
C PHE A 495 19.03 -10.46 8.16
N ILE A 496 20.30 -10.18 8.43
CA ILE A 496 20.92 -8.88 8.20
C ILE A 496 21.97 -9.05 7.10
N LYS A 497 21.89 -8.28 6.03
CA LYS A 497 22.84 -8.31 4.93
C LYS A 497 23.64 -7.00 4.92
N ILE A 498 24.95 -7.11 5.00
CA ILE A 498 25.88 -6.00 4.77
C ILE A 498 26.48 -6.20 3.38
N GLN A 499 26.41 -5.18 2.55
CA GLN A 499 27.01 -5.17 1.22
C GLN A 499 28.06 -4.07 1.16
N VAL A 500 29.28 -4.43 0.80
CA VAL A 500 30.35 -3.47 0.54
C VAL A 500 30.54 -3.38 -0.96
N TYR A 501 30.55 -2.15 -1.49
CA TYR A 501 30.90 -1.86 -2.88
C TYR A 501 31.91 -0.71 -2.93
N LYS A 502 33.16 -1.00 -3.28
CA LYS A 502 34.27 -0.03 -3.14
C LYS A 502 34.29 0.51 -1.69
N GLU A 503 34.41 1.82 -1.48
CA GLU A 503 34.32 2.44 -0.14
C GLU A 503 32.91 2.52 0.47
N PHE A 504 31.86 2.10 -0.25
CA PHE A 504 30.48 2.22 0.21
C PHE A 504 30.04 0.97 0.97
N VAL A 505 29.35 1.20 2.09
CA VAL A 505 28.71 0.15 2.88
C VAL A 505 27.20 0.34 2.81
N ALA A 506 26.49 -0.74 2.56
CA ALA A 506 25.04 -0.82 2.60
C ALA A 506 24.60 -1.87 3.63
N VAL A 507 23.51 -1.60 4.33
CA VAL A 507 22.96 -2.49 5.36
C VAL A 507 21.49 -2.70 5.07
N LYS A 508 21.09 -3.96 4.99
CA LYS A 508 19.72 -4.37 4.69
C LYS A 508 19.20 -5.29 5.80
N PHE A 509 18.03 -4.96 6.34
CA PHE A 509 17.34 -5.78 7.32
C PHE A 509 16.19 -6.51 6.64
N SER A 510 16.15 -7.82 6.83
CA SER A 510 15.04 -8.67 6.40
C SER A 510 14.49 -9.36 7.64
N GLY A 511 13.34 -8.90 8.13
CA GLY A 511 12.68 -9.51 9.27
C GLY A 511 11.42 -8.78 9.71
N GLY A 512 10.62 -9.44 10.53
CA GLY A 512 9.35 -8.96 11.01
C GLY A 512 9.41 -8.24 12.36
N SER A 513 8.24 -7.94 12.90
CA SER A 513 8.08 -7.35 14.24
C SER A 513 8.62 -8.25 15.35
N THR A 514 8.73 -9.56 15.10
CA THR A 514 9.35 -10.54 16.00
C THR A 514 10.81 -10.24 16.29
N ALA A 515 11.58 -9.82 15.29
CA ALA A 515 12.97 -9.41 15.48
C ALA A 515 13.10 -7.92 15.77
N PHE A 516 12.37 -7.08 15.04
CA PHE A 516 12.64 -5.64 15.00
C PHE A 516 11.51 -4.77 15.55
N GLY A 517 10.43 -5.35 16.07
CA GLY A 517 9.20 -4.63 16.47
C GLY A 517 9.41 -3.55 17.54
N THR A 518 10.38 -3.74 18.44
CA THR A 518 10.73 -2.76 19.49
C THR A 518 12.00 -1.98 19.17
N SER A 519 12.39 -1.95 17.89
CA SER A 519 13.56 -1.20 17.46
C SER A 519 13.29 0.30 17.39
N VAL A 520 14.32 1.07 17.70
CA VAL A 520 14.34 2.53 17.58
C VAL A 520 15.63 2.96 16.89
N GLY A 521 15.66 4.15 16.29
CA GLY A 521 16.83 4.67 15.58
C GLY A 521 16.43 5.43 14.32
N LEU A 522 17.39 5.60 13.41
CA LEU A 522 17.15 6.20 12.10
C LEU A 522 16.11 5.46 11.25
N LEU A 523 15.92 4.15 11.46
CA LEU A 523 14.88 3.40 10.73
C LEU A 523 13.45 3.68 11.20
N GLY A 524 13.27 4.52 12.22
CA GLY A 524 11.98 4.85 12.81
C GLY A 524 11.42 3.77 13.73
N ASP A 525 10.24 4.02 14.29
CA ASP A 525 9.47 3.03 15.02
C ASP A 525 8.91 1.97 14.08
N TYR A 526 9.14 0.70 14.38
CA TYR A 526 8.76 -0.41 13.49
C TYR A 526 7.26 -0.43 13.19
N TYR A 527 6.43 -0.24 14.22
CA TYR A 527 4.99 -0.39 14.06
C TYR A 527 4.36 0.79 13.35
N SER A 528 4.70 2.02 13.75
CA SER A 528 4.09 3.25 13.27
C SER A 528 4.81 3.89 12.09
N GLY A 529 6.07 3.50 11.83
CA GLY A 529 6.97 4.13 10.85
C GLY A 529 7.44 5.52 11.22
N LYS A 530 6.94 6.08 12.33
CA LYS A 530 7.28 7.44 12.75
C LYS A 530 8.76 7.51 13.09
N THR A 531 9.40 8.56 12.62
CA THR A 531 10.74 8.96 13.03
C THR A 531 10.66 9.60 14.41
N LEU A 532 11.03 8.84 15.45
CA LEU A 532 10.92 9.28 16.84
C LEU A 532 12.26 9.76 17.37
N ALA A 533 12.21 10.73 18.29
CA ALA A 533 13.34 11.07 19.13
C ALA A 533 13.62 9.97 20.16
N ARG A 534 14.72 10.09 20.91
CA ARG A 534 15.13 9.10 21.92
C ARG A 534 14.19 8.99 23.11
N ASP A 535 13.30 9.96 23.31
CA ASP A 535 12.24 9.90 24.31
C ASP A 535 11.13 8.91 23.93
N GLY A 536 11.09 8.45 22.68
CA GLY A 536 10.08 7.52 22.16
C GLY A 536 8.70 8.15 21.95
N GLU A 537 8.58 9.48 22.08
CA GLU A 537 7.30 10.21 22.01
C GLU A 537 7.33 11.34 20.98
N THR A 538 8.44 12.09 20.92
CA THR A 538 8.58 13.24 20.03
C THR A 538 8.78 12.76 18.60
N VAL A 539 7.86 13.14 17.70
CA VAL A 539 7.98 12.86 16.25
C VAL A 539 8.86 13.93 15.61
N LEU A 540 9.88 13.51 14.85
CA LEU A 540 10.84 14.35 14.17
C LEU A 540 10.64 14.26 12.65
N ASN A 541 9.89 15.20 12.09
CA ASN A 541 9.62 15.24 10.65
C ASN A 541 10.78 15.87 9.85
N ASP A 542 11.74 16.51 10.52
CA ASP A 542 12.95 17.04 9.88
C ASP A 542 14.07 15.99 9.99
N PHE A 543 14.54 15.50 8.85
CA PHE A 543 15.55 14.42 8.81
C PHE A 543 16.94 14.88 9.27
N ALA A 544 17.26 16.18 9.19
CA ALA A 544 18.49 16.70 9.77
C ALA A 544 18.40 16.68 11.29
N GLU A 545 17.29 17.11 11.88
CA GLU A 545 17.02 16.98 13.31
C GLU A 545 17.04 15.51 13.76
N LEU A 546 16.44 14.61 12.98
CA LEU A 546 16.48 13.17 13.24
C LEU A 546 17.91 12.61 13.27
N GLY A 547 18.74 12.97 12.28
CA GLY A 547 20.13 12.55 12.23
C GLY A 547 20.95 13.08 13.40
N HIS A 548 20.74 14.34 13.80
CA HIS A 548 21.39 14.93 14.98
C HIS A 548 20.93 14.26 16.28
N GLU A 549 19.64 13.96 16.41
CA GLU A 549 19.08 13.26 17.56
C GLU A 549 19.70 11.87 17.72
N TRP A 550 19.87 11.14 16.61
CA TRP A 550 20.45 9.80 16.61
C TRP A 550 21.97 9.74 16.46
N GLN A 551 22.69 10.86 16.66
CA GLN A 551 24.14 10.85 16.84
C GLN A 551 24.53 10.01 18.07
N VAL A 552 25.54 9.14 17.97
CA VAL A 552 25.94 8.23 19.06
C VAL A 552 26.41 9.01 20.29
N LEU A 553 25.69 8.85 21.40
CA LEU A 553 25.99 9.56 22.65
C LEU A 553 27.14 8.92 23.44
N PRO A 554 27.79 9.65 24.37
CA PRO A 554 28.82 9.08 25.25
C PRO A 554 28.29 8.02 26.22
N SER A 555 26.99 8.01 26.50
CA SER A 555 26.30 7.00 27.31
C SER A 555 25.99 5.72 26.53
N GLU A 556 26.18 5.73 25.22
CA GLU A 556 25.94 4.60 24.34
C GLU A 556 27.24 3.84 24.07
N PRO A 557 27.16 2.53 23.77
CA PRO A 557 28.35 1.75 23.43
C PRO A 557 29.01 2.32 22.18
N LYS A 558 30.33 2.46 22.20
CA LYS A 558 31.11 2.85 21.03
C LYS A 558 31.55 1.58 20.32
N LEU A 559 30.90 1.27 19.20
CA LEU A 559 31.05 -0.03 18.54
C LEU A 559 32.25 -0.10 17.59
N PHE A 560 32.69 1.04 17.06
CA PHE A 560 33.83 1.11 16.16
C PHE A 560 35.17 0.92 16.90
N HIS A 561 36.10 0.19 16.30
CA HIS A 561 37.45 -0.06 16.82
C HIS A 561 38.27 1.23 16.98
N ALA A 562 38.01 2.22 16.13
CA ALA A 562 38.65 3.53 16.15
C ALA A 562 37.62 4.64 16.38
N MET A 563 38.00 5.63 17.19
CA MET A 563 37.24 6.86 17.33
C MET A 563 37.58 7.83 16.19
N GLU A 564 36.57 8.34 15.50
CA GLU A 564 36.70 9.38 14.46
C GLU A 564 35.86 10.61 14.84
N HIS A 565 36.34 11.79 14.47
CA HIS A 565 35.62 13.05 14.70
C HIS A 565 34.60 13.34 13.58
N PRO A 566 33.48 14.01 13.90
CA PRO A 566 33.08 14.53 15.22
C PRO A 566 32.42 13.46 16.11
N GLN A 567 32.52 13.64 17.43
CA GLN A 567 31.81 12.85 18.44
C GLN A 567 31.00 13.77 19.33
N PHE A 568 29.80 13.35 19.76
CA PHE A 568 28.98 14.13 20.69
C PHE A 568 29.81 14.60 21.91
N PRO A 569 29.73 15.88 22.32
CA PRO A 569 28.73 16.89 21.94
C PRO A 569 29.08 17.73 20.70
N GLU A 570 30.16 17.40 20.00
CA GLU A 570 30.44 18.02 18.70
C GLU A 570 29.40 17.50 17.69
N LYS A 571 28.62 18.42 17.10
CA LYS A 571 27.59 18.06 16.13
C LYS A 571 28.20 17.38 14.90
N CYS A 572 27.40 16.57 14.23
CA CYS A 572 27.75 16.03 12.93
C CYS A 572 28.14 17.17 11.98
N LEU A 573 29.21 16.97 11.21
CA LEU A 573 29.58 17.94 10.17
C LEU A 573 28.52 17.86 9.08
N GLU A 574 27.99 19.00 8.66
CA GLU A 574 27.04 19.08 7.55
C GLU A 574 27.79 19.43 6.25
N PRO A 575 27.29 19.03 5.08
CA PRO A 575 27.88 19.41 3.80
C PRO A 575 27.84 20.94 3.60
N GLU A 576 28.79 21.49 2.84
CA GLU A 576 28.84 22.94 2.56
C GLU A 576 27.59 23.47 1.82
N ASP A 577 26.91 22.57 1.08
CA ASP A 577 25.65 22.84 0.38
C ASP A 577 24.68 21.67 0.60
N PRO A 578 23.88 21.69 1.68
CA PRO A 578 22.99 20.60 2.04
C PRO A 578 21.80 20.42 1.08
N ARG A 579 21.57 21.37 0.15
CA ARG A 579 20.51 21.27 -0.86
C ARG A 579 20.99 20.61 -2.16
N GLY A 580 22.27 20.24 -2.25
CA GLY A 580 22.84 19.62 -3.45
C GLY A 580 22.79 20.52 -4.69
N GLU A 581 22.50 21.82 -4.54
CA GLU A 581 22.40 22.78 -5.64
C GLU A 581 23.80 22.94 -6.26
N ARG A 582 24.14 22.11 -7.25
CA ARG A 582 25.40 22.20 -8.02
C ARG A 582 25.64 23.66 -8.42
N ARG A 583 26.43 24.40 -7.64
CA ARG A 583 27.08 25.64 -8.10
C ARG A 583 28.15 25.22 -9.09
N ARG A 584 27.70 24.93 -10.31
CA ARG A 584 28.46 24.40 -11.44
C ARG A 584 29.81 25.11 -11.55
N ARG A 585 30.89 24.43 -11.17
CA ARG A 585 32.12 24.56 -11.94
C ARG A 585 31.95 23.67 -13.15
N LEU A 586 31.56 24.26 -14.27
CA LEU A 586 31.34 23.64 -15.60
C LEU A 586 32.50 22.75 -16.12
N ALA A 587 33.60 22.61 -15.38
CA ALA A 587 34.81 21.88 -15.77
C ALA A 587 34.99 20.51 -15.08
N GLU A 588 34.14 20.11 -14.12
CA GLU A 588 34.37 18.91 -13.29
C GLU A 588 33.39 17.73 -13.52
N SER A 589 32.35 17.87 -14.35
CA SER A 589 31.41 16.76 -14.65
C SER A 589 31.82 16.06 -15.95
N GLY A 590 32.38 14.85 -15.84
CA GLY A 590 32.70 14.00 -16.99
C GLY A 590 31.53 13.11 -17.42
N ILE A 591 30.63 12.79 -16.48
CA ILE A 591 29.43 11.97 -16.72
C ILE A 591 28.22 12.90 -16.88
N THR A 592 27.42 12.65 -17.91
CA THR A 592 26.14 13.34 -18.16
C THR A 592 24.96 12.61 -17.50
N ILE A 593 23.83 13.31 -17.34
CA ILE A 593 22.61 12.71 -16.77
C ILE A 593 22.15 11.51 -17.61
N GLU A 594 22.19 11.65 -18.93
CA GLU A 594 21.77 10.59 -19.86
C GLU A 594 22.66 9.33 -19.73
N GLN A 595 23.95 9.50 -19.47
CA GLN A 595 24.85 8.37 -19.22
C GLN A 595 24.55 7.68 -17.89
N ALA A 596 24.20 8.45 -16.86
CA ALA A 596 23.81 7.92 -15.55
C ALA A 596 22.48 7.16 -15.64
N GLU A 597 21.47 7.74 -16.29
CA GLU A 597 20.17 7.10 -16.54
C GLU A 597 20.30 5.80 -17.34
N GLU A 598 21.11 5.83 -18.40
CA GLU A 598 21.38 4.65 -19.25
C GLU A 598 22.10 3.54 -18.49
N ALA A 599 23.00 3.88 -17.56
CA ALA A 599 23.61 2.89 -16.68
C ALA A 599 22.53 2.28 -15.75
N CYS A 600 21.82 3.13 -14.99
CA CYS A 600 20.89 2.71 -13.95
C CYS A 600 19.59 2.06 -14.45
N LYS A 601 19.29 2.09 -15.76
CA LYS A 601 18.05 1.54 -16.34
C LYS A 601 17.77 0.07 -16.03
N THR A 602 18.80 -0.70 -15.67
CA THR A 602 18.68 -2.13 -15.36
C THR A 602 18.02 -2.38 -14.00
N LEU A 603 17.93 -1.36 -13.13
CA LEU A 603 17.24 -1.42 -11.86
C LEU A 603 15.73 -1.30 -12.08
N ASN A 604 14.97 -2.30 -11.66
CA ASN A 604 13.51 -2.35 -11.85
C ASN A 604 12.76 -1.38 -10.93
N ASP A 605 13.28 -1.17 -9.72
CA ASP A 605 12.67 -0.29 -8.74
C ASP A 605 12.94 1.18 -9.09
N PRO A 606 11.90 2.02 -9.26
CA PRO A 606 12.07 3.42 -9.64
C PRO A 606 12.86 4.24 -8.64
N LEU A 607 12.70 3.97 -7.34
CA LEU A 607 13.42 4.67 -6.27
C LEU A 607 14.92 4.33 -6.33
N SER A 608 15.25 3.03 -6.31
CA SER A 608 16.63 2.55 -6.48
C SER A 608 17.29 3.08 -7.75
N ARG A 609 16.51 3.23 -8.84
CA ARG A 609 17.00 3.82 -10.10
C ARG A 609 17.35 5.30 -9.93
N LYS A 610 16.49 6.07 -9.26
CA LYS A 610 16.74 7.48 -8.96
C LYS A 610 17.98 7.66 -8.08
N ASP A 611 18.10 6.87 -7.03
CA ASP A 611 19.22 6.89 -6.09
C ASP A 611 20.53 6.54 -6.83
N CYS A 612 20.50 5.50 -7.68
CA CYS A 612 21.61 5.14 -8.54
C CYS A 612 22.04 6.29 -9.48
N VAL A 613 21.10 6.98 -10.12
CA VAL A 613 21.43 8.11 -11.00
C VAL A 613 22.09 9.23 -10.22
N TYR A 614 21.56 9.53 -9.03
CA TYR A 614 22.15 10.54 -8.15
C TYR A 614 23.56 10.16 -7.73
N ASP A 615 23.77 8.93 -7.26
CA ASP A 615 25.06 8.41 -6.81
C ASP A 615 26.10 8.43 -7.94
N VAL A 616 25.74 7.98 -9.15
CA VAL A 616 26.61 8.04 -10.33
C VAL A 616 27.02 9.49 -10.65
N LEU A 617 26.09 10.43 -10.53
CA LEU A 617 26.37 11.85 -10.77
C LEU A 617 27.15 12.51 -9.62
N ALA A 618 26.96 12.08 -8.39
CA ALA A 618 27.66 12.58 -7.20
C ALA A 618 29.12 12.10 -7.17
N THR A 619 29.33 10.83 -7.47
CA THR A 619 30.64 10.15 -7.49
C THR A 619 31.41 10.40 -8.80
N GLN A 620 30.70 10.71 -9.88
CA GLN A 620 31.25 10.72 -11.25
C GLN A 620 31.82 9.34 -11.65
N ASP A 621 31.12 8.26 -11.29
CA ASP A 621 31.52 6.88 -11.55
C ASP A 621 30.32 6.02 -12.01
N LEU A 622 30.34 5.57 -13.28
CA LEU A 622 29.27 4.71 -13.85
C LEU A 622 29.20 3.33 -13.19
N ASP A 623 30.29 2.84 -12.60
CA ASP A 623 30.31 1.54 -11.97
C ASP A 623 29.53 1.54 -10.64
N MET A 624 29.10 2.70 -10.13
CA MET A 624 28.33 2.81 -8.89
C MET A 624 26.99 2.08 -8.93
N ILE A 625 26.47 1.76 -10.12
CA ILE A 625 25.33 0.84 -10.25
C ILE A 625 25.52 -0.48 -9.51
N GLY A 626 26.77 -0.96 -9.34
CA GLY A 626 27.04 -2.21 -8.62
C GLY A 626 26.79 -2.15 -7.10
N ALA A 627 26.59 -0.94 -6.55
CA ALA A 627 26.19 -0.73 -5.16
C ALA A 627 24.71 -1.04 -4.91
N PHE A 628 23.88 -0.98 -5.96
CA PHE A 628 22.48 -1.37 -6.00
C PHE A 628 22.34 -2.84 -6.45
#